data_AF-A0A3Q3VXK8-F1
#
_entry.id   AF-A0A3Q3VXK8-F1
#
_cell.length_a   1.000
_cell.length_b   1.000
_cell.length_c   1.000
_cell.angle_alpha   90.00
_cell.angle_beta   90.00
_cell.angle_gamma   90.00
#
_symmetry.space_group_name_H-M   'P 1'
#
loop_
_entity.id
_entity.type
_entity.pdbx_description
1 polymer ?
#
loop_
_entity_poly.entity_id
_entity_poly.type
_entity_poly.pdbx_seq_one_letter_code
_entity_poly.pdbx_strand_id
1 'polypeptide(L)'
;LSHPLRLRVDFFRKLGYSSAEVKAALKKLGLSTDTNSVLGELVQGRNSTRPCVSTSDGDERSVGPKDPLVPPSWALGPCRVAPQSMDRKNADTELRPIVIDGSNVAISHGNKDMFSCWGIQLAVNFFLERGHNSITVFVPTWRKEQPRSDSPITVLFPRSVLRGSSAASQTNQLQ
;
A
#
# COMPACT_ATOMS: atom_id res chain seq x y z
N LEU A 1 -27.93 26.79 -9.12
CA LEU A 1 -27.55 25.41 -8.66
C LEU A 1 -27.59 25.41 -7.14
N SER A 2 -28.34 24.53 -6.50
CA SER A 2 -28.44 24.50 -5.03
C SER A 2 -27.08 24.19 -4.40
N HIS A 3 -26.76 24.85 -3.28
CA HIS A 3 -25.47 24.72 -2.56
C HIS A 3 -25.05 23.25 -2.30
N PRO A 4 -25.97 22.33 -1.91
CA PRO A 4 -25.65 20.93 -1.71
C PRO A 4 -25.13 20.21 -2.97
N LEU A 5 -25.64 20.58 -4.15
CA LEU A 5 -25.20 19.98 -5.42
C LEU A 5 -23.81 20.41 -5.82
N ARG A 6 -23.44 21.65 -5.49
CA ARG A 6 -22.10 22.17 -5.77
C ARG A 6 -21.05 21.42 -4.95
N LEU A 7 -21.28 21.28 -3.64
CA LEU A 7 -20.39 20.51 -2.75
C LEU A 7 -20.25 19.05 -3.20
N ARG A 8 -21.37 18.45 -3.63
CA ARG A 8 -21.40 17.07 -4.10
C ARG A 8 -20.64 16.88 -5.41
N VAL A 9 -20.80 17.78 -6.38
CA VAL A 9 -20.01 17.78 -7.63
C VAL A 9 -18.53 18.04 -7.36
N ASP A 10 -18.20 18.93 -6.43
CA ASP A 10 -16.81 19.22 -6.05
C ASP A 10 -16.12 18.00 -5.40
N PHE A 11 -16.85 17.23 -4.59
CA PHE A 11 -16.36 15.98 -4.01
C PHE A 11 -15.95 14.96 -5.09
N PHE A 12 -16.85 14.65 -6.04
CA PHE A 12 -16.53 13.69 -7.11
C PHE A 12 -15.48 14.19 -8.10
N ARG A 13 -15.34 15.51 -8.27
CA ARG A 13 -14.24 16.09 -9.06
C ARG A 13 -12.87 15.82 -8.42
N LYS A 14 -12.77 15.84 -7.08
CA LYS A 14 -11.54 15.45 -6.37
C LYS A 14 -11.19 13.97 -6.56
N LEU A 15 -12.15 13.13 -6.94
CA LEU A 15 -11.96 11.72 -7.27
C LEU A 15 -11.64 11.48 -8.76
N GLY A 16 -11.53 12.54 -9.56
CA GLY A 16 -11.18 12.45 -10.98
C GLY A 16 -12.37 12.30 -11.95
N TYR A 17 -13.61 12.45 -11.49
CA TYR A 17 -14.80 12.44 -12.36
C TYR A 17 -15.11 13.84 -12.88
N SER A 18 -15.57 13.95 -14.13
CA SER A 18 -15.95 15.24 -14.71
C SER A 18 -17.28 15.74 -14.14
N SER A 19 -17.48 17.06 -14.11
CA SER A 19 -18.74 17.65 -13.64
C SER A 19 -19.95 17.18 -14.48
N ALA A 20 -19.75 16.86 -15.76
CA ALA A 20 -20.80 16.40 -16.65
C ALA A 20 -21.26 14.97 -16.30
N GLU A 21 -20.32 14.05 -16.08
CA GLU A 21 -20.62 12.66 -15.66
C GLU A 21 -21.35 12.66 -14.31
N VAL A 22 -20.85 13.43 -13.34
CA VAL A 22 -21.45 13.51 -11.99
C VAL A 22 -22.87 14.09 -12.04
N LYS A 23 -23.10 15.12 -12.86
CA LYS A 23 -24.45 15.67 -13.05
C LYS A 23 -25.37 14.68 -13.76
N ALA A 24 -24.87 13.91 -14.72
CA ALA A 24 -25.65 12.86 -15.39
C ALA A 24 -26.04 11.74 -14.42
N ALA A 25 -25.10 11.27 -13.60
CA ALA A 25 -25.32 10.27 -12.56
C ALA A 25 -26.37 10.73 -11.53
N LEU A 26 -26.21 11.95 -11.01
CA LEU A 26 -27.13 12.54 -10.04
C LEU A 26 -28.53 12.82 -10.62
N LYS A 27 -28.62 13.10 -11.93
CA LYS A 27 -29.92 13.24 -12.62
C LYS A 27 -30.65 11.89 -12.72
N LYS A 28 -29.90 10.78 -12.86
CA LYS A 28 -30.46 9.42 -12.95
C LYS A 28 -30.84 8.85 -11.58
N LEU A 29 -30.00 9.05 -10.56
CA LEU A 29 -30.16 8.43 -9.24
C LEU A 29 -30.90 9.32 -8.23
N GLY A 30 -30.93 10.63 -8.46
CA GLY A 30 -31.47 11.62 -7.54
C GLY A 30 -30.42 12.29 -6.67
N LEU A 31 -30.81 13.40 -6.03
CA LEU A 31 -29.88 14.27 -5.28
C LEU A 31 -29.58 13.76 -3.86
N SER A 32 -30.37 12.80 -3.37
CA SER A 32 -30.32 12.23 -2.01
C SER A 32 -29.76 10.80 -1.95
N THR A 33 -29.27 10.25 -3.06
CA THR A 33 -28.63 8.92 -3.09
C THR A 33 -27.39 8.90 -2.20
N ASP A 34 -26.87 7.75 -1.80
CA ASP A 34 -25.58 7.62 -1.12
C ASP A 34 -24.41 7.75 -2.11
N THR A 35 -23.20 7.93 -1.59
CA THR A 35 -21.98 8.10 -2.39
C THR A 35 -21.62 6.84 -3.19
N ASN A 36 -21.83 5.64 -2.63
CA ASN A 36 -21.40 4.38 -3.25
C ASN A 36 -22.26 4.06 -4.47
N SER A 37 -23.57 4.31 -4.41
CA SER A 37 -24.45 4.16 -5.57
C SER A 37 -24.09 5.14 -6.70
N VAL A 38 -23.72 6.38 -6.38
CA VAL A 38 -23.26 7.36 -7.40
C VAL A 38 -21.94 6.91 -8.03
N LEU A 39 -20.99 6.40 -7.24
CA LEU A 39 -19.75 5.81 -7.79
C LEU A 39 -20.04 4.60 -8.68
N GLY A 40 -20.97 3.74 -8.29
CA GLY A 40 -21.38 2.58 -9.08
C GLY A 40 -21.91 2.97 -10.46
N GLU A 41 -22.78 3.99 -10.54
CA GLU A 41 -23.31 4.46 -11.84
C GLU A 41 -22.21 5.12 -12.69
N LEU A 42 -21.33 5.92 -12.08
CA LEU A 42 -20.22 6.56 -12.80
C LEU A 42 -19.25 5.54 -13.41
N VAL A 43 -18.97 4.44 -12.70
CA VAL A 43 -18.14 3.34 -13.21
C VAL A 43 -18.89 2.56 -14.30
N GLN A 44 -20.17 2.25 -14.08
CA GLN A 44 -20.99 1.52 -15.05
C GLN A 44 -21.19 2.30 -16.36
N GLY A 45 -21.37 3.62 -16.27
CA GLY A 45 -21.54 4.52 -17.41
C GLY A 45 -20.30 4.57 -18.31
N ARG A 46 -19.10 4.56 -17.72
CA ARG A 46 -17.83 4.51 -18.47
C ARG A 46 -17.67 3.22 -19.27
N ASN A 47 -18.23 2.12 -18.79
CA ASN A 47 -18.19 0.82 -19.47
C ASN A 47 -19.35 0.63 -20.47
N SER A 48 -20.39 1.45 -20.39
CA SER A 48 -21.62 1.32 -21.18
C SER A 48 -21.77 2.40 -22.27
N THR A 49 -20.83 3.35 -22.38
CA THR A 49 -20.85 4.41 -23.41
C THR A 49 -20.24 3.90 -24.72
N ARG A 50 -20.93 2.99 -25.41
CA ARG A 50 -21.00 2.98 -26.88
C ARG A 50 -22.44 3.34 -27.24
N PRO A 51 -22.73 4.57 -27.69
CA PRO A 51 -24.08 4.94 -28.10
C PRO A 51 -24.51 4.05 -29.27
N CYS A 52 -25.67 3.42 -29.10
CA CYS A 52 -26.41 2.75 -30.15
C CYS A 52 -26.83 3.78 -31.22
N VAL A 53 -26.43 3.52 -32.46
CA VAL A 53 -27.16 3.95 -33.65
C VAL A 53 -27.55 2.65 -34.36
N SER A 54 -28.85 2.38 -34.39
CA SER A 54 -29.44 1.31 -35.18
C SER A 54 -29.57 1.77 -36.63
N THR A 55 -28.91 1.10 -37.57
CA THR A 55 -29.39 0.90 -38.96
C THR A 55 -28.54 -0.17 -39.68
N SER A 56 -29.22 -1.19 -40.22
CA SER A 56 -28.91 -2.06 -41.38
C SER A 56 -27.56 -2.78 -41.55
N ASP A 57 -27.70 -4.09 -41.79
CA ASP A 57 -26.98 -4.98 -42.73
C ASP A 57 -25.48 -4.80 -43.01
N GLY A 58 -24.74 -5.92 -42.94
CA GLY A 58 -23.48 -6.02 -43.68
C GLY A 58 -22.49 -7.03 -43.12
N ASP A 59 -22.21 -8.02 -43.95
CA ASP A 59 -21.32 -9.16 -43.86
C ASP A 59 -19.80 -8.84 -43.76
N GLU A 60 -19.04 -9.87 -43.36
CA GLU A 60 -17.63 -10.16 -43.68
C GLU A 60 -16.45 -9.37 -43.03
N ARG A 61 -15.58 -10.21 -42.44
CA ARG A 61 -14.10 -10.20 -42.48
C ARG A 61 -13.25 -9.12 -41.77
N SER A 62 -12.46 -9.68 -40.84
CA SER A 62 -10.98 -9.68 -40.86
C SER A 62 -10.21 -8.72 -39.95
N VAL A 63 -9.10 -9.28 -39.46
CA VAL A 63 -7.88 -8.66 -38.91
C VAL A 63 -7.92 -8.29 -37.42
N GLY A 64 -7.39 -9.18 -36.59
CA GLY A 64 -6.83 -8.82 -35.28
C GLY A 64 -5.57 -7.97 -35.44
N PRO A 65 -5.07 -7.36 -34.36
CA PRO A 65 -3.85 -7.94 -33.79
C PRO A 65 -3.81 -7.95 -32.26
N LYS A 66 -3.02 -8.92 -31.78
CA LYS A 66 -2.44 -9.01 -30.43
C LYS A 66 -1.88 -7.67 -29.96
N ASP A 67 -2.07 -7.36 -28.68
CA ASP A 67 -0.94 -6.95 -27.83
C ASP A 67 -1.29 -6.99 -26.33
N PRO A 68 -0.29 -7.01 -25.42
CA PRO A 68 -0.18 -8.07 -24.44
C PRO A 68 -0.35 -7.56 -22.99
N LEU A 69 -0.43 -8.54 -22.11
CA LEU A 69 -0.26 -8.47 -20.67
C LEU A 69 0.81 -7.45 -20.24
N VAL A 70 0.38 -6.31 -19.66
CA VAL A 70 1.26 -5.39 -18.93
C VAL A 70 1.10 -5.67 -17.44
N PRO A 71 2.14 -6.07 -16.69
CA PRO A 71 2.10 -6.13 -15.23
C PRO A 71 2.06 -4.70 -14.64
N PRO A 72 1.53 -4.52 -13.41
CA PRO A 72 1.47 -3.21 -12.76
C PRO A 72 2.85 -2.54 -12.64
N SER A 73 2.84 -1.21 -12.78
CA SER A 73 3.96 -0.26 -12.94
C SER A 73 5.05 -0.21 -11.84
N TRP A 74 5.19 -1.21 -10.98
CA TRP A 74 6.34 -1.31 -10.06
C TRP A 74 7.51 -2.11 -10.66
N ALA A 75 7.34 -2.71 -11.83
CA ALA A 75 8.36 -3.52 -12.51
C ALA A 75 9.37 -2.73 -13.37
N LEU A 76 9.19 -1.41 -13.53
CA LEU A 76 10.13 -0.56 -14.28
C LEU A 76 10.69 0.51 -13.34
N GLY A 77 11.90 0.28 -12.84
CA GLY A 77 12.69 1.30 -12.17
C GLY A 77 13.21 2.34 -13.17
N PRO A 78 13.55 3.58 -12.73
CA PRO A 78 14.00 4.63 -13.64
C PRO A 78 15.37 4.30 -14.24
N CYS A 79 15.48 4.33 -15.57
CA CYS A 79 16.75 4.34 -16.29
C CYS A 79 17.62 5.51 -15.80
N ARG A 80 18.68 5.22 -15.05
CA ARG A 80 19.71 6.21 -14.71
C ARG A 80 20.77 6.22 -15.81
N VAL A 81 20.87 7.36 -16.47
CA VAL A 81 21.99 7.72 -17.35
C VAL A 81 23.28 7.66 -16.55
N ALA A 82 24.26 6.88 -17.02
CA ALA A 82 25.58 6.77 -16.43
C ALA A 82 26.44 8.01 -16.71
N PRO A 83 27.40 8.31 -15.82
CA PRO A 83 28.79 8.41 -16.25
C PRO A 83 29.65 7.36 -15.53
N GLN A 84 30.63 6.82 -16.24
CA GLN A 84 31.45 5.69 -15.82
C GLN A 84 32.52 6.06 -14.78
N SER A 85 32.74 5.18 -13.80
CA SER A 85 34.10 4.89 -13.26
C SER A 85 34.09 3.61 -12.42
N MET A 86 34.86 2.62 -12.89
CA MET A 86 35.43 1.42 -12.22
C MET A 86 34.77 0.90 -10.92
N ASP A 87 33.99 -0.19 -11.02
CA ASP A 87 34.41 -1.53 -10.54
C ASP A 87 33.44 -2.59 -11.10
N ARG A 88 33.94 -3.49 -11.96
CA ARG A 88 33.13 -4.47 -12.70
C ARG A 88 32.98 -5.78 -11.91
N LYS A 89 32.47 -5.71 -10.68
CA LYS A 89 32.14 -6.92 -9.90
C LYS A 89 31.14 -6.67 -8.76
N ASN A 90 29.90 -6.25 -9.07
CA ASN A 90 28.69 -6.50 -8.25
C ASN A 90 27.40 -5.80 -8.70
N ALA A 91 27.29 -5.31 -9.94
CA ALA A 91 26.05 -4.65 -10.38
C ALA A 91 24.82 -5.59 -10.42
N ASP A 92 25.03 -6.91 -10.45
CA ASP A 92 23.97 -7.94 -10.46
C ASP A 92 23.66 -8.55 -9.09
N THR A 93 24.30 -8.09 -8.01
CA THR A 93 24.12 -8.67 -6.67
C THR A 93 23.49 -7.70 -5.67
N GLU A 94 23.12 -6.48 -6.08
CA GLU A 94 22.50 -5.53 -5.17
C GLU A 94 21.03 -5.90 -4.95
N LEU A 95 20.78 -6.58 -3.84
CA LEU A 95 19.43 -6.96 -3.43
C LEU A 95 18.61 -5.71 -3.14
N ARG A 96 17.32 -5.73 -3.51
CA ARG A 96 16.40 -4.61 -3.24
C ARG A 96 16.35 -4.30 -1.73
N PRO A 97 16.26 -3.02 -1.34
CA PRO A 97 16.01 -2.63 0.04
C PRO A 97 14.74 -3.27 0.58
N ILE A 98 14.75 -3.64 1.86
CA ILE A 98 13.63 -4.27 2.56
C ILE A 98 13.04 -3.27 3.55
N VAL A 99 11.71 -3.12 3.51
CA VAL A 99 10.95 -2.34 4.50
C VAL A 99 10.01 -3.28 5.23
N ILE A 100 10.13 -3.33 6.55
CA ILE A 100 9.34 -4.20 7.43
C ILE A 100 8.35 -3.35 8.24
N ASP A 101 7.08 -3.72 8.21
CA ASP A 101 6.11 -3.26 9.21
C ASP A 101 6.34 -4.01 10.52
N GLY A 102 7.09 -3.39 11.43
CA GLY A 102 7.47 -4.01 12.69
C GLY A 102 6.26 -4.30 13.59
N SER A 103 5.20 -3.49 13.52
CA SER A 103 4.01 -3.72 14.36
C SER A 103 3.24 -4.94 13.93
N ASN A 104 3.05 -5.12 12.63
CA ASN A 104 2.36 -6.29 12.12
C ASN A 104 3.14 -7.58 12.41
N VAL A 105 4.45 -7.56 12.18
CA VAL A 105 5.32 -8.71 12.49
C VAL A 105 5.29 -9.06 13.97
N ALA A 106 5.42 -8.06 14.85
CA ALA A 106 5.42 -8.27 16.29
C ALA A 106 4.09 -8.85 16.82
N ILE A 107 2.96 -8.35 16.34
CA ILE A 107 1.62 -8.82 16.74
C ILE A 107 1.34 -10.22 16.19
N SER A 108 1.70 -10.48 14.93
CA SER A 108 1.56 -11.82 14.34
C SER A 108 2.39 -12.85 15.09
N HIS A 109 3.62 -12.52 15.46
CA HIS A 109 4.49 -13.41 16.22
C HIS A 109 4.02 -13.58 17.67
N GLY A 110 3.50 -12.52 18.29
CA GLY A 110 2.96 -12.54 19.65
C GLY A 110 1.55 -13.11 19.77
N ASN A 111 1.12 -13.98 18.85
CA ASN A 111 -0.19 -14.63 18.85
C ASN A 111 -1.38 -13.65 18.89
N LYS A 112 -1.27 -12.50 18.21
CA LYS A 112 -2.28 -11.41 18.13
C LYS A 112 -2.56 -10.66 19.44
N ASP A 113 -2.05 -11.15 20.56
CA ASP A 113 -2.32 -10.56 21.88
C ASP A 113 -1.13 -9.79 22.45
N MET A 114 0.09 -10.11 22.00
CA MET A 114 1.32 -9.52 22.51
C MET A 114 2.14 -8.88 21.39
N PHE A 115 2.90 -7.85 21.74
CA PHE A 115 3.90 -7.28 20.85
C PHE A 115 5.25 -7.96 21.05
N SER A 116 5.62 -8.85 20.13
CA SER A 116 6.88 -9.59 20.24
C SER A 116 8.02 -8.89 19.49
N CYS A 117 8.91 -8.23 20.24
CA CYS A 117 10.15 -7.67 19.68
C CYS A 117 11.05 -8.76 19.08
N TRP A 118 11.03 -9.98 19.65
CA TRP A 118 11.77 -11.11 19.11
C TRP A 118 11.27 -11.52 17.72
N GLY A 119 9.96 -11.43 17.45
CA GLY A 119 9.40 -11.63 16.11
C GLY A 119 9.97 -10.67 15.07
N ILE A 120 10.18 -9.40 15.44
CA ILE A 120 10.85 -8.41 14.58
C ILE A 120 12.30 -8.82 14.33
N GLN A 121 13.03 -9.21 15.37
CA GLN A 121 14.43 -9.65 15.25
C GLN A 121 14.58 -10.86 14.32
N LEU A 122 13.69 -11.85 14.42
CA LEU A 122 13.66 -13.00 13.52
C LEU A 122 13.48 -12.59 12.06
N ALA A 123 12.53 -11.69 11.79
CA ALA A 123 12.29 -11.20 10.44
C ALA A 123 13.51 -10.46 9.88
N VAL A 124 14.19 -9.64 10.69
CA VAL A 124 15.43 -8.96 10.28
C VAL A 124 16.54 -9.98 9.97
N ASN A 125 16.78 -10.95 10.87
CA ASN A 125 17.81 -11.98 10.67
C ASN A 125 17.58 -12.80 9.40
N PHE A 126 16.32 -13.13 9.08
CA PHE A 126 15.98 -13.87 7.86
C PHE A 126 16.50 -13.20 6.57
N PHE A 127 16.46 -11.87 6.51
CA PHE A 127 16.96 -11.09 5.36
C PHE A 127 18.47 -10.87 5.43
N LEU A 128 19.03 -10.63 6.63
CA LEU A 128 20.47 -10.53 6.83
C LEU A 128 21.20 -11.81 6.39
N GLU A 129 20.69 -12.98 6.77
CA GLU A 129 21.25 -14.30 6.38
C GLU A 129 21.23 -14.54 4.86
N ARG A 130 20.42 -13.78 4.11
CA ARG A 130 20.36 -13.81 2.64
C ARG A 130 21.23 -12.75 1.97
N GLY A 131 21.97 -11.97 2.75
CA GLY A 131 22.85 -10.91 2.25
C GLY A 131 22.17 -9.56 2.01
N HIS A 132 20.94 -9.34 2.51
CA HIS A 132 20.33 -8.00 2.45
C HIS A 132 20.99 -7.09 3.48
N ASN A 133 21.70 -6.07 3.02
CA ASN A 133 22.36 -5.08 3.89
C ASN A 133 21.52 -3.81 4.11
N SER A 134 20.46 -3.61 3.31
CA SER A 134 19.56 -2.46 3.39
C SER A 134 18.18 -2.91 3.89
N ILE A 135 17.98 -2.83 5.20
CA ILE A 135 16.74 -3.24 5.88
C ILE A 135 16.30 -2.10 6.80
N THR A 136 15.04 -1.67 6.67
CA THR A 136 14.42 -0.66 7.53
C THR A 136 13.17 -1.25 8.18
N VAL A 137 13.03 -1.08 9.50
CA VAL A 137 11.84 -1.51 10.24
C VAL A 137 11.13 -0.28 10.79
N PHE A 138 9.84 -0.16 10.50
CA PHE A 138 9.01 0.90 11.08
C PHE A 138 8.25 0.40 12.30
N VAL A 139 8.43 1.08 13.42
CA VAL A 139 7.70 0.86 14.67
C VAL A 139 7.30 2.23 15.24
N PRO A 140 6.02 2.47 15.59
CA PRO A 140 5.62 3.73 16.20
C PRO A 140 6.37 4.03 17.50
N THR A 141 6.68 5.29 17.75
CA THR A 141 7.47 5.74 18.91
C THR A 141 6.84 5.35 20.24
N TRP A 142 5.50 5.34 20.34
CA TRP A 142 4.77 4.96 21.55
C TRP A 142 4.99 3.50 21.98
N ARG A 143 5.52 2.64 21.09
CA ARG A 143 5.96 1.28 21.47
C ARG A 143 7.23 1.27 22.34
N LYS A 144 7.96 2.39 22.40
CA LYS A 144 9.15 2.56 23.25
C LYS A 144 8.82 3.09 24.65
N GLU A 145 7.61 3.60 24.86
CA GLU A 145 7.14 4.06 26.18
C GLU A 145 6.90 2.86 27.10
N GLN A 146 7.12 3.02 28.41
CA GLN A 146 6.81 1.95 29.37
C GLN A 146 5.35 1.50 29.21
N PRO A 147 5.06 0.19 29.33
CA PRO A 147 3.70 -0.30 29.29
C PRO A 147 2.91 0.41 30.39
N ARG A 148 1.90 1.19 30.00
CA ARG A 148 0.99 1.80 30.96
C ARG A 148 0.15 0.70 31.61
N SER A 149 -0.23 0.87 32.87
CA SER A 149 -0.92 -0.16 33.66
C SER A 149 -2.29 -0.57 33.08
N ASP A 150 -2.85 0.23 32.18
CA ASP A 150 -4.08 0.02 31.41
C ASP A 150 -3.87 -0.76 30.09
N SER A 151 -2.62 -0.97 29.67
CA SER A 151 -2.27 -1.81 28.51
C SER A 151 -0.96 -2.59 28.77
N PRO A 152 -1.02 -3.77 29.42
CA PRO A 152 0.18 -4.56 29.69
C PRO A 152 0.77 -5.06 28.37
N ILE A 153 1.82 -4.39 27.90
CA ILE A 153 2.65 -4.86 26.81
C ILE A 153 3.59 -5.91 27.39
N THR A 154 3.24 -7.19 27.19
CA THR A 154 4.16 -8.30 27.49
C THR A 154 5.20 -8.38 26.38
N VAL A 155 6.32 -7.65 26.55
CA VAL A 155 7.49 -7.80 25.70
C VAL A 155 8.24 -9.05 26.14
N LEU A 156 8.18 -10.11 25.35
CA LEU A 156 9.03 -11.28 25.56
C LEU A 156 10.46 -10.93 25.11
N PHE A 157 11.33 -10.65 26.08
CA PHE A 157 12.78 -10.64 25.86
C PHE A 157 13.33 -12.07 25.94
N PRO A 158 14.36 -12.41 25.14
CA PRO A 158 14.99 -13.73 25.23
C PRO A 158 15.55 -13.98 26.64
N ARG A 159 15.25 -15.17 27.19
CA ARG A 159 15.64 -15.62 28.53
C ARG A 159 17.16 -15.63 28.79
N SER A 160 18.00 -15.39 27.78
CA SER A 160 19.45 -15.31 27.90
C SER A 160 19.98 -13.97 28.45
N VAL A 161 19.16 -12.92 28.55
CA VAL A 161 19.56 -11.59 29.10
C VAL A 161 18.93 -11.34 30.48
N LEU A 162 18.85 -12.37 31.33
CA LEU A 162 18.42 -12.21 32.72
C LEU A 162 19.36 -12.91 33.70
N ARG A 163 20.67 -12.83 33.46
CA ARG A 163 21.66 -13.00 34.52
C ARG A 163 22.37 -11.67 34.75
N GLY A 164 21.77 -10.89 35.64
CA GLY A 164 22.44 -9.79 36.33
C GLY A 164 22.37 -8.45 35.59
N SER A 165 21.21 -7.81 35.55
CA SER A 165 21.08 -6.35 35.67
C SER A 165 19.61 -5.96 35.79
N SER A 166 19.33 -5.06 36.74
CA SER A 166 18.01 -4.47 37.01
C SER A 166 17.34 -3.97 35.71
N ALA A 167 16.03 -4.23 35.58
CA ALA A 167 15.19 -4.00 34.40
C ALA A 167 15.09 -2.53 33.93
N ALA A 168 15.80 -1.60 34.56
CA ALA A 168 15.75 -0.17 34.26
C ALA A 168 16.79 0.29 33.22
N SER A 169 17.80 -0.51 32.88
CA SER A 169 19.02 0.02 32.23
C SER A 169 19.23 -0.31 30.74
N GLN A 170 18.34 -1.08 30.09
CA GLN A 170 18.55 -1.50 28.68
C GLN A 170 17.67 -0.77 27.65
N THR A 171 17.07 0.36 28.02
CA THR A 171 16.18 1.13 27.13
C THR A 171 16.90 1.95 26.04
N ASN A 172 18.23 1.82 25.89
CA ASN A 172 19.02 2.80 25.13
C ASN A 172 19.98 2.24 24.07
N GLN A 173 19.72 1.07 23.48
CA GLN A 173 20.63 0.45 22.51
C GLN A 173 19.98 0.06 21.19
N LEU A 174 19.19 0.97 20.60
CA LEU A 174 18.85 0.97 19.18
C LEU A 174 18.79 2.42 18.70
N GLN A 175 19.97 3.03 18.49
CA GLN A 175 20.18 4.20 17.64
C GLN A 175 20.71 3.76 16.29
#